data_AF-A0A258SR64-F1
#
_entry.id   AF-A0A258SR64-F1
#
_cell.length_a   1.000
_cell.length_b   1.000
_cell.length_c   1.000
_cell.angle_alpha   90.00
_cell.angle_beta   90.00
_cell.angle_gamma   90.00
#
_symmetry.space_group_name_H-M   'P 1'
#
loop_
_entity.id
_entity.type
_entity.pdbx_description
1 polymer ?
#
loop_
_entity_poly.entity_id
_entity_poly.type
_entity_poly.pdbx_seq_one_letter_code
_entity_poly.pdbx_strand_id
1 'polypeptide(L)'
;GVEVVALNKDGVKVAALDGDGKRVAGSSITGARSVSVEAVKVYDYADGSTLTATDLTTITTDNTSFASNHAAIKDDLGMTGNSAFHVLSGVEVRSSGDLTLANDWNLATSRAGGEAGVLTLAADGNLNINGNLSDGFSVATPCPTASCTPASTPASTPAALRSDASWSYRLAAGADSAAADPLAVKPIDKDVTLAAGKLVRTGTGDIDIAAGRNIVLADASAAIYTAGRLNNPDPESGFTAPFAGLRANYTVDGGDVRLVAQGDVLGKPSAQLYSQWLYRQGVTDPATGLYVQQPSWWVRFDQFRQGVGALGGGDVTVTAGGTVRDVSASLPTQAYTVGTKPANAVLTETGGGTLRVSAGGDVLGGSYYVGRGELDIRAGGDIKPGSDKILSANVPLAAIIAIGDARADVRANGDVTIGNIVNPHLMPQSAGNLVLPPFGQGVRNPRVTLFSTYGANSGVALQSLAGNINLELERLNSSAFPDLL
;
A
#
# COMPACT_ATOMS: atom_id res chain seq x y z
N GLY A 1 -2.20 10.19 -32.38
CA GLY A 1 -3.61 9.90 -32.12
C GLY A 1 -3.73 9.63 -30.64
N VAL A 2 -4.66 10.29 -29.96
CA VAL A 2 -4.91 10.07 -28.53
C VAL A 2 -5.97 8.98 -28.44
N GLU A 3 -5.61 7.80 -27.97
CA GLU A 3 -6.57 6.79 -27.59
C GLU A 3 -7.12 7.19 -26.21
N VAL A 4 -8.42 7.51 -26.15
CA VAL A 4 -9.09 7.93 -24.91
C VAL A 4 -9.67 6.69 -24.25
N VAL A 5 -9.00 6.20 -23.21
CA VAL A 5 -9.56 5.19 -22.31
C VAL A 5 -10.05 5.92 -21.06
N ALA A 6 -11.36 5.91 -20.82
CA ALA A 6 -11.92 6.36 -19.55
C ALA A 6 -12.12 5.13 -18.66
N LEU A 7 -11.47 5.10 -17.51
CA LEU A 7 -11.66 4.07 -16.49
C LEU A 7 -12.30 4.71 -15.26
N ASN A 8 -13.31 4.06 -14.70
CA ASN A 8 -13.87 4.40 -13.39
C ASN A 8 -13.69 3.20 -12.45
N LYS A 9 -13.43 3.48 -11.17
CA LYS A 9 -13.27 2.51 -10.07
C LYS A 9 -14.49 1.59 -9.87
N ASP A 10 -15.66 1.95 -10.39
CA ASP A 10 -16.94 1.26 -10.11
C ASP A 10 -17.61 0.57 -11.32
N GLY A 11 -16.89 0.29 -12.42
CA GLY A 11 -17.37 -0.63 -13.47
C GLY A 11 -18.60 -0.19 -14.28
N VAL A 12 -18.94 1.10 -14.33
CA VAL A 12 -20.02 1.63 -15.19
C VAL A 12 -19.49 1.97 -16.58
N LYS A 13 -20.20 1.51 -17.62
CA LYS A 13 -19.91 1.78 -19.05
C LYS A 13 -19.79 3.28 -19.32
N VAL A 14 -18.68 3.66 -19.97
CA VAL A 14 -18.36 5.02 -20.43
C VAL A 14 -19.30 5.44 -21.56
N ALA A 15 -19.64 6.72 -21.59
CA ALA A 15 -20.31 7.37 -22.72
C ALA A 15 -19.59 7.05 -24.05
N ALA A 16 -20.35 6.70 -25.09
CA ALA A 16 -19.78 6.51 -26.43
C ALA A 16 -19.12 7.82 -26.90
N LEU A 17 -17.85 7.73 -27.26
CA LEU A 17 -17.17 8.74 -28.08
C LEU A 17 -17.34 8.32 -29.54
N ASP A 18 -17.56 9.27 -30.44
CA ASP A 18 -17.59 8.99 -31.88
C ASP A 18 -16.18 8.72 -32.43
N GLY A 19 -16.09 8.40 -33.72
CA GLY A 19 -14.81 8.11 -34.40
C GLY A 19 -13.83 9.30 -34.44
N ASP A 20 -14.30 10.50 -34.06
CA ASP A 20 -13.49 11.72 -33.97
C ASP A 20 -13.17 12.09 -32.50
N GLY A 21 -13.53 11.22 -31.54
CA GLY A 21 -13.30 11.43 -30.11
C GLY A 21 -14.26 12.43 -29.45
N LYS A 22 -15.37 12.80 -30.11
CA LYS A 22 -16.39 13.68 -29.53
C LYS A 22 -17.45 12.88 -28.79
N ARG A 23 -18.03 13.51 -27.78
CA ARG A 23 -19.13 12.92 -27.00
C ARG A 23 -20.36 12.72 -27.89
N VAL A 24 -20.88 11.49 -27.97
CA VAL A 24 -22.14 11.21 -28.68
C VAL A 24 -23.27 12.01 -28.02
N ALA A 25 -23.97 12.81 -28.84
CA ALA A 25 -25.09 13.63 -28.40
C ALA A 25 -26.17 12.78 -27.69
N GLY A 26 -26.57 13.18 -26.48
CA GLY A 26 -27.55 12.47 -25.66
C GLY A 26 -26.97 11.50 -24.62
N SER A 27 -25.64 11.35 -24.52
CA SER A 27 -25.00 10.60 -23.44
C SER A 27 -24.74 11.50 -22.20
N SER A 28 -25.14 11.02 -21.02
CA SER A 28 -24.80 11.61 -19.73
C SER A 28 -24.21 10.55 -18.80
N ILE A 29 -23.17 10.95 -18.05
CA ILE A 29 -22.66 10.18 -16.92
C ILE A 29 -23.29 10.79 -15.68
N THR A 30 -24.28 10.10 -15.09
CA THR A 30 -24.97 10.53 -13.87
C THR A 30 -24.57 9.63 -12.71
N GLY A 31 -24.25 10.23 -11.56
CA GLY A 31 -23.95 9.51 -10.31
C GLY A 31 -22.49 9.09 -10.11
N ALA A 32 -21.58 9.32 -11.06
CA ALA A 32 -20.16 9.06 -10.86
C ALA A 32 -19.53 10.10 -9.92
N ARG A 33 -18.79 9.64 -8.90
CA ARG A 33 -18.04 10.53 -7.98
C ARG A 33 -16.88 11.26 -8.66
N SER A 34 -16.34 10.69 -9.74
CA SER A 34 -15.29 11.24 -10.58
C SER A 34 -15.30 10.55 -11.95
N VAL A 35 -14.91 11.26 -13.01
CA VAL A 35 -14.76 10.79 -14.39
C VAL A 35 -13.41 11.29 -14.90
N SER A 36 -12.59 10.37 -15.39
CA SER A 36 -11.25 10.69 -15.88
C SER A 36 -11.07 10.25 -17.32
N VAL A 37 -10.43 11.10 -18.11
CA VAL A 37 -9.89 10.77 -19.44
C VAL A 37 -8.37 10.77 -19.33
N GLU A 38 -7.75 9.62 -19.59
CA GLU A 38 -6.29 9.48 -19.62
C GLU A 38 -5.77 9.84 -21.02
N ALA A 39 -4.95 10.89 -21.12
CA ALA A 39 -4.30 11.27 -22.35
C ALA A 39 -2.89 10.67 -22.41
N VAL A 40 -2.74 9.56 -23.11
CA VAL A 40 -1.52 8.75 -23.09
C VAL A 40 -0.47 9.28 -24.07
N LYS A 41 0.76 9.46 -23.58
CA LYS A 41 1.97 9.61 -24.39
C LYS A 41 2.89 8.40 -24.17
N VAL A 42 3.28 7.77 -25.28
CA VAL A 42 4.17 6.60 -25.30
C VAL A 42 5.62 7.03 -25.50
N TYR A 43 6.52 6.39 -24.75
CA TYR A 43 7.97 6.53 -24.83
C TYR A 43 8.59 5.14 -25.04
N ASP A 44 9.11 4.88 -26.24
CA ASP A 44 9.70 3.59 -26.58
C ASP A 44 11.21 3.56 -26.34
N TYR A 45 11.67 2.49 -25.70
CA TYR A 45 13.06 2.23 -25.35
C TYR A 45 13.54 0.88 -25.91
N ALA A 46 14.85 0.77 -26.11
CA ALA A 46 15.50 -0.47 -26.53
C ALA A 46 15.75 -1.40 -25.34
N ASP A 47 16.01 -2.68 -25.61
CA ASP A 47 16.44 -3.66 -24.60
C ASP A 47 17.64 -3.16 -23.77
N GLY A 48 17.60 -3.41 -22.46
CA GLY A 48 18.63 -3.02 -21.50
C GLY A 48 18.61 -1.53 -21.13
N SER A 49 17.58 -0.79 -21.52
CA SER A 49 17.48 0.64 -21.22
C SER A 49 17.32 0.92 -19.73
N THR A 50 17.88 2.05 -19.30
CA THR A 50 17.83 2.52 -17.93
C THR A 50 17.18 3.89 -17.86
N LEU A 51 16.10 4.01 -17.08
CA LEU A 51 15.42 5.25 -16.80
C LEU A 51 16.19 6.07 -15.75
N THR A 52 16.35 7.35 -16.07
CA THR A 52 17.14 8.32 -15.31
C THR A 52 16.27 9.50 -14.85
N ALA A 53 16.87 10.44 -14.10
CA ALA A 53 16.18 11.69 -13.75
C ALA A 53 15.90 12.58 -14.98
N THR A 54 16.68 12.44 -16.05
CA THR A 54 16.46 13.18 -17.31
C THR A 54 15.18 12.74 -17.99
N ASP A 55 14.89 11.44 -18.02
CA ASP A 55 13.65 10.90 -18.59
C ASP A 55 12.42 11.45 -17.85
N LEU A 56 12.44 11.46 -16.51
CA LEU A 56 11.37 12.05 -15.71
C LEU A 56 11.18 13.56 -15.98
N THR A 57 12.27 14.29 -16.20
CA THR A 57 12.22 15.72 -16.55
C THR A 57 11.56 15.94 -17.91
N THR A 58 11.91 15.12 -18.90
CA THR A 58 11.30 15.14 -20.24
C THR A 58 9.81 14.84 -20.16
N ILE A 59 9.43 13.75 -19.47
CA ILE A 59 8.03 13.37 -19.23
C ILE A 59 7.24 14.50 -18.57
N THR A 60 7.79 15.12 -17.52
CA THR A 60 7.13 16.22 -16.80
C THR A 60 6.92 17.45 -17.69
N THR A 61 7.91 17.77 -18.54
CA THR A 61 7.84 18.90 -19.49
C THR A 61 6.79 18.67 -20.57
N ASP A 62 6.76 17.47 -21.13
CA ASP A 62 5.78 17.05 -22.13
C ASP A 62 4.36 17.12 -21.58
N ASN A 63 4.14 16.55 -20.39
CA ASN A 63 2.84 16.58 -19.73
C ASN A 63 2.37 18.01 -19.45
N THR A 64 3.27 18.89 -19.00
CA THR A 64 2.95 20.31 -18.77
C THR A 64 2.55 21.02 -20.06
N SER A 65 3.22 20.70 -21.16
CA SER A 65 2.91 21.25 -22.48
C SER A 65 1.55 20.74 -22.98
N PHE A 66 1.28 19.44 -22.84
CA PHE A 66 -0.03 18.86 -23.17
C PHE A 66 -1.16 19.50 -22.35
N ALA A 67 -0.93 19.73 -21.05
CA ALA A 67 -1.93 20.28 -20.14
C ALA A 67 -2.43 21.68 -20.52
N SER A 68 -1.69 22.42 -21.35
CA SER A 68 -2.16 23.69 -21.92
C SER A 68 -3.42 23.53 -22.78
N ASN A 69 -3.70 22.31 -23.26
CA ASN A 69 -4.89 21.98 -24.04
C ASN A 69 -6.07 21.47 -23.19
N HIS A 70 -5.91 21.26 -21.88
CA HIS A 70 -6.96 20.67 -21.04
C HIS A 70 -8.27 21.47 -21.09
N ALA A 71 -8.21 22.80 -21.10
CA ALA A 71 -9.40 23.65 -21.18
C ALA A 71 -10.15 23.46 -22.51
N ALA A 72 -9.43 23.41 -23.63
CA ALA A 72 -10.02 23.17 -24.95
C ALA A 72 -10.63 21.78 -25.05
N ILE A 73 -9.94 20.74 -24.55
CA ILE A 73 -10.45 19.37 -24.51
C ILE A 73 -11.75 19.30 -23.68
N LYS A 74 -11.79 19.95 -22.51
CA LYS A 74 -13.00 20.00 -21.68
C LYS A 74 -14.15 20.71 -22.39
N ASP A 75 -13.86 21.76 -23.15
CA ASP A 75 -14.86 22.48 -23.94
C ASP A 75 -15.41 21.64 -25.09
N ASP A 76 -14.53 21.01 -25.87
CA ASP A 76 -14.90 20.13 -26.99
C ASP A 76 -15.75 18.93 -26.53
N LEU A 77 -15.50 18.41 -25.32
CA LEU A 77 -16.28 17.33 -24.71
C LEU A 77 -17.56 17.82 -24.02
N GLY A 78 -17.80 19.13 -23.96
CA GLY A 78 -18.93 19.75 -23.27
C GLY A 78 -18.90 19.49 -21.76
N MET A 79 -17.71 19.49 -21.17
CA MET A 79 -17.42 19.23 -19.75
C MET A 79 -16.85 20.47 -19.03
N THR A 80 -16.82 21.63 -19.69
CA THR A 80 -16.43 22.90 -19.07
C THR A 80 -17.22 23.15 -17.78
N GLY A 81 -16.50 23.42 -16.68
CA GLY A 81 -17.10 23.68 -15.37
C GLY A 81 -17.53 22.44 -14.57
N ASN A 82 -17.43 21.23 -15.13
CA ASN A 82 -17.69 19.99 -14.39
C ASN A 82 -16.49 19.63 -13.51
N SER A 83 -16.61 19.83 -12.20
CA SER A 83 -15.54 19.53 -11.23
C SER A 83 -15.27 18.03 -11.04
N ALA A 84 -16.20 17.16 -11.45
CA ALA A 84 -16.00 15.72 -11.43
C ALA A 84 -15.28 15.20 -12.69
N PHE A 85 -15.05 16.04 -13.70
CA PHE A 85 -14.38 15.65 -14.95
C PHE A 85 -12.91 16.07 -14.98
N HIS A 86 -12.03 15.07 -15.09
CA HIS A 86 -10.59 15.22 -15.05
C HIS A 86 -9.96 14.76 -16.37
N VAL A 87 -8.96 15.51 -16.84
CA VAL A 87 -8.09 15.10 -17.93
C VAL A 87 -6.74 14.80 -17.30
N LEU A 88 -6.34 13.54 -17.32
CA LEU A 88 -5.13 13.06 -16.65
C LEU A 88 -4.01 12.87 -17.68
N SER A 89 -2.77 13.12 -17.26
CA SER A 89 -1.61 12.69 -18.06
C SER A 89 -1.43 11.19 -17.94
N GLY A 90 -1.51 10.47 -19.07
CA GLY A 90 -1.07 9.09 -19.18
C GLY A 90 0.36 9.04 -19.71
N VAL A 91 1.25 8.36 -19.01
CA VAL A 91 2.64 8.15 -19.42
C VAL A 91 2.85 6.67 -19.58
N GLU A 92 3.24 6.24 -20.77
CA GLU A 92 3.55 4.84 -21.03
C GLU A 92 4.97 4.68 -21.53
N VAL A 93 5.84 4.11 -20.70
CA VAL A 93 7.22 3.80 -21.04
C VAL A 93 7.29 2.33 -21.42
N ARG A 94 7.67 2.05 -22.66
CA ARG A 94 7.78 0.69 -23.21
C ARG A 94 9.23 0.34 -23.47
N SER A 95 9.63 -0.89 -23.20
CA SER A 95 10.92 -1.45 -23.62
C SER A 95 10.72 -2.72 -24.43
N SER A 96 11.43 -2.83 -25.56
CA SER A 96 11.49 -4.06 -26.39
C SER A 96 12.23 -5.23 -25.71
N GLY A 97 12.82 -5.01 -24.54
CA GLY A 97 13.43 -6.02 -23.71
C GLY A 97 13.41 -5.60 -22.25
N ASP A 98 14.53 -5.78 -21.54
CA ASP A 98 14.63 -5.42 -20.14
C ASP A 98 14.56 -3.88 -19.95
N LEU A 99 13.95 -3.43 -18.86
CA LEU A 99 13.84 -2.03 -18.47
C LEU A 99 14.27 -1.87 -17.01
N THR A 100 15.12 -0.89 -16.73
CA THR A 100 15.59 -0.61 -15.37
C THR A 100 15.22 0.80 -14.93
N LEU A 101 14.49 0.96 -13.83
CA LEU A 101 14.39 2.23 -13.11
C LEU A 101 15.57 2.33 -12.14
N ALA A 102 16.65 3.01 -12.53
CA ALA A 102 17.88 3.05 -11.71
C ALA A 102 17.86 4.10 -10.60
N ASN A 103 17.18 5.22 -10.83
CA ASN A 103 17.16 6.36 -9.92
C ASN A 103 15.78 6.54 -9.28
N ASP A 104 15.77 7.18 -8.12
CA ASP A 104 14.54 7.55 -7.45
C ASP A 104 13.70 8.51 -8.30
N TRP A 105 12.44 8.17 -8.51
CA TRP A 105 11.43 9.01 -9.13
C TRP A 105 10.40 9.45 -8.08
N ASN A 106 10.26 10.76 -7.88
CA ASN A 106 9.16 11.33 -7.11
C ASN A 106 8.25 12.16 -8.02
N LEU A 107 7.02 11.69 -8.20
CA LEU A 107 6.02 12.32 -9.06
C LEU A 107 5.19 13.38 -8.34
N ALA A 108 5.42 13.61 -7.04
CA ALA A 108 4.63 14.53 -6.20
C ALA A 108 4.56 15.98 -6.68
N THR A 109 5.50 16.42 -7.52
CA THR A 109 5.47 17.75 -8.15
C THR A 109 5.08 17.71 -9.62
N SER A 110 4.95 16.52 -10.22
CA SER A 110 4.48 16.33 -11.60
C SER A 110 2.95 16.40 -11.61
N ARG A 111 2.41 17.62 -11.62
CA ARG A 111 0.97 17.92 -11.55
C ARG A 111 0.51 18.73 -12.77
N ALA A 112 0.67 18.16 -13.96
CA ALA A 112 0.30 18.83 -15.19
C ALA A 112 -1.21 19.14 -15.21
N GLY A 113 -1.56 20.43 -15.40
CA GLY A 113 -2.96 20.87 -15.32
C GLY A 113 -3.57 20.78 -13.91
N GLY A 114 -2.75 20.61 -12.86
CA GLY A 114 -3.20 20.44 -11.47
C GLY A 114 -3.58 19.01 -11.11
N GLU A 115 -3.45 18.06 -12.02
CA GLU A 115 -3.90 16.67 -11.86
C GLU A 115 -2.73 15.72 -11.62
N ALA A 116 -2.97 14.65 -10.85
CA ALA A 116 -2.09 13.48 -10.84
C ALA A 116 -2.36 12.62 -12.09
N GLY A 117 -1.34 11.93 -12.59
CA GLY A 117 -1.43 11.12 -13.80
C GLY A 117 -1.43 9.61 -13.54
N VAL A 118 -1.25 8.87 -14.62
CA VAL A 118 -1.02 7.42 -14.60
C VAL A 118 0.33 7.13 -15.26
N LEU A 119 1.19 6.39 -14.58
CA LEU A 119 2.47 5.93 -15.12
C LEU A 119 2.42 4.44 -15.38
N THR A 120 2.66 4.06 -16.63
CA THR A 120 2.84 2.67 -17.06
C THR A 120 4.32 2.44 -17.39
N LEU A 121 4.95 1.44 -16.77
CA LEU A 121 6.26 0.92 -17.15
C LEU A 121 6.06 -0.51 -17.67
N ALA A 122 6.23 -0.72 -18.96
CA ALA A 122 6.03 -2.01 -19.62
C ALA A 122 7.32 -2.50 -20.29
N ALA A 123 7.85 -3.62 -19.83
CA ALA A 123 9.03 -4.26 -20.39
C ALA A 123 8.63 -5.58 -21.06
N ASP A 124 8.94 -5.77 -22.35
CA ASP A 124 8.84 -7.08 -23.00
C ASP A 124 9.81 -8.09 -22.32
N GLY A 125 10.86 -7.58 -21.67
CA GLY A 125 11.77 -8.30 -20.79
C GLY A 125 11.47 -8.13 -19.30
N ASN A 126 12.51 -8.13 -18.47
CA ASN A 126 12.41 -7.92 -17.03
C ASN A 126 12.19 -6.43 -16.71
N LEU A 127 11.45 -6.14 -15.65
CA LEU A 127 11.35 -4.80 -15.08
C LEU A 127 12.10 -4.75 -13.74
N ASN A 128 13.23 -4.05 -13.73
CA ASN A 128 14.09 -3.91 -12.55
C ASN A 128 13.90 -2.53 -11.91
N ILE A 129 13.35 -2.49 -10.70
CA ILE A 129 13.10 -1.28 -9.92
C ILE A 129 14.21 -1.13 -8.88
N ASN A 130 15.28 -0.42 -9.26
CA ASN A 130 16.48 -0.21 -8.45
C ASN A 130 16.48 1.15 -7.71
N GLY A 131 15.62 2.07 -8.13
CA GLY A 131 15.25 3.30 -7.41
C GLY A 131 13.93 3.18 -6.66
N ASN A 132 13.61 4.18 -5.85
CA ASN A 132 12.26 4.35 -5.29
C ASN A 132 11.33 4.95 -6.35
N LEU A 133 10.13 4.39 -6.53
CA LEU A 133 9.05 5.00 -7.30
C LEU A 133 8.01 5.56 -6.32
N SER A 134 7.82 6.87 -6.29
CA SER A 134 7.06 7.53 -5.22
C SER A 134 6.16 8.65 -5.73
N ASP A 135 5.01 8.77 -5.08
CA ASP A 135 4.12 9.93 -5.05
C ASP A 135 3.38 9.93 -3.70
N GLY A 136 2.65 10.98 -3.36
CA GLY A 136 1.98 11.20 -2.08
C GLY A 136 2.91 11.77 -1.02
N PHE A 137 4.22 11.88 -1.29
CA PHE A 137 5.22 12.28 -0.30
C PHE A 137 6.20 13.35 -0.83
N SER A 138 6.75 14.14 0.08
CA SER A 138 7.68 15.24 -0.26
C SER A 138 9.00 14.79 -0.90
N VAL A 139 9.42 13.55 -0.67
CA VAL A 139 10.64 12.92 -1.24
C VAL A 139 10.36 11.46 -1.60
N ALA A 140 11.20 10.86 -2.46
CA ALA A 140 11.01 9.47 -2.89
C ALA A 140 11.35 8.43 -1.80
N THR A 141 12.29 8.76 -0.93
CA THR A 141 12.78 7.93 0.17
C THR A 141 11.87 8.00 1.41
N PRO A 142 11.98 7.08 2.38
CA PRO A 142 11.27 7.20 3.66
C PRO A 142 11.55 8.51 4.41
N CYS A 143 12.79 9.03 4.30
CA CYS A 143 13.21 10.32 4.83
C CYS A 143 14.11 11.07 3.83
N PRO A 144 14.13 12.41 3.86
CA PRO A 144 15.03 13.24 3.04
C PRO A 144 16.51 13.01 3.33
N THR A 145 16.86 12.45 4.49
CA THR A 145 18.21 12.09 4.89
C THR A 145 18.29 10.61 5.28
N ALA A 146 19.47 9.99 5.15
CA ALA A 146 19.65 8.54 5.27
C ALA A 146 19.31 7.91 6.64
N SER A 147 19.12 8.72 7.70
CA SER A 147 18.84 8.22 9.06
C SER A 147 17.44 8.62 9.55
N CYS A 148 16.46 7.74 9.44
CA CYS A 148 15.17 7.87 10.12
C CYS A 148 15.25 7.25 11.53
N THR A 149 15.83 7.94 12.51
CA THR A 149 15.83 7.43 13.90
C THR A 149 14.58 7.91 14.66
N PRO A 150 13.92 7.05 15.44
CA PRO A 150 12.95 7.50 16.44
C PRO A 150 13.64 8.46 17.42
N ALA A 151 13.30 9.74 17.33
CA ALA A 151 13.58 10.85 18.22
C ALA A 151 14.68 10.67 19.31
N SER A 152 15.91 11.07 19.00
CA SER A 152 16.79 11.70 20.00
C SER A 152 17.54 12.92 19.46
N THR A 153 17.55 13.13 18.14
CA THR A 153 18.07 14.33 17.50
C THR A 153 17.09 14.88 16.44
N PRO A 154 16.88 16.20 16.36
CA PRO A 154 15.98 16.85 15.40
C PRO A 154 16.48 16.84 13.93
N ALA A 155 17.47 16.00 13.60
CA ALA A 155 18.18 16.10 12.32
C ALA A 155 17.49 15.40 11.13
N SER A 156 16.44 14.60 11.36
CA SER A 156 15.71 13.94 10.26
C SER A 156 14.20 13.99 10.42
N THR A 157 13.57 14.75 9.54
CA THR A 157 12.12 14.78 9.34
C THR A 157 11.74 13.65 8.37
N PRO A 158 10.70 12.85 8.60
CA PRO A 158 10.18 11.91 7.60
C PRO A 158 9.84 12.60 6.27
N ALA A 159 9.68 11.80 5.22
CA ALA A 159 8.96 12.26 4.05
C ALA A 159 7.55 12.72 4.47
N ALA A 160 7.20 13.96 4.16
CA ALA A 160 5.91 14.52 4.54
C ALA A 160 4.84 13.99 3.58
N LEU A 161 3.80 13.36 4.12
CA LEU A 161 2.63 12.97 3.34
C LEU A 161 1.90 14.22 2.84
N ARG A 162 1.30 14.12 1.66
CA ARG A 162 0.57 15.21 1.01
C ARG A 162 -0.94 15.04 1.13
N SER A 163 -1.67 16.12 0.86
CA SER A 163 -3.15 16.16 0.92
C SER A 163 -3.82 16.09 -0.46
N ASP A 164 -3.06 16.22 -1.54
CA ASP A 164 -3.55 16.13 -2.92
C ASP A 164 -3.60 14.68 -3.44
N ALA A 165 -4.26 14.50 -4.59
CA ALA A 165 -4.27 13.25 -5.31
C ALA A 165 -2.86 12.84 -5.74
N SER A 166 -2.61 11.54 -5.88
CA SER A 166 -1.31 10.97 -6.24
C SER A 166 -1.42 10.08 -7.48
N TRP A 167 -0.31 9.89 -8.20
CA TRP A 167 -0.27 9.11 -9.43
C TRP A 167 -0.57 7.63 -9.19
N SER A 168 -1.23 7.00 -10.17
CA SER A 168 -1.39 5.54 -10.23
C SER A 168 -0.26 4.91 -11.05
N TYR A 169 0.12 3.67 -10.73
CA TYR A 169 1.19 2.94 -11.40
C TYR A 169 0.69 1.64 -12.02
N ARG A 170 1.12 1.35 -13.25
CA ARG A 170 0.95 0.07 -13.93
C ARG A 170 2.34 -0.47 -14.31
N LEU A 171 2.76 -1.58 -13.75
CA LEU A 171 4.13 -2.08 -13.88
C LEU A 171 4.10 -3.50 -14.47
N ALA A 172 4.66 -3.70 -15.66
CA ALA A 172 4.60 -4.96 -16.38
C ALA A 172 5.99 -5.46 -16.80
N ALA A 173 6.26 -6.75 -16.55
CA ALA A 173 7.40 -7.49 -17.11
C ALA A 173 6.92 -8.69 -17.93
N GLY A 174 7.57 -8.95 -19.05
CA GLY A 174 7.07 -9.87 -20.06
C GLY A 174 5.84 -9.32 -20.79
N ALA A 175 5.78 -8.01 -20.99
CA ALA A 175 4.63 -7.30 -21.55
C ALA A 175 4.20 -7.90 -22.91
N ASP A 176 2.88 -7.97 -23.11
CA ASP A 176 2.31 -8.25 -24.42
C ASP A 176 2.09 -6.94 -25.18
N SER A 177 3.13 -6.46 -25.86
CA SER A 177 3.10 -5.23 -26.65
C SER A 177 2.06 -5.20 -27.79
N ALA A 178 1.42 -6.33 -28.10
CA ALA A 178 0.31 -6.40 -29.04
C ALA A 178 -1.08 -6.27 -28.39
N ALA A 179 -1.16 -6.35 -27.06
CA ALA A 179 -2.41 -6.26 -26.32
C ALA A 179 -2.80 -4.79 -26.06
N ALA A 180 -4.11 -4.53 -26.00
CA ALA A 180 -4.65 -3.22 -25.64
C ALA A 180 -4.61 -2.95 -24.12
N ASP A 181 -4.53 -4.01 -23.30
CA ASP A 181 -4.39 -3.87 -21.85
C ASP A 181 -2.90 -3.63 -21.51
N PRO A 182 -2.54 -2.47 -20.91
CA PRO A 182 -1.15 -2.15 -20.55
C PRO A 182 -0.55 -3.08 -19.50
N LEU A 183 -1.35 -3.90 -18.81
CA LEU A 183 -0.91 -4.90 -17.85
C LEU A 183 -0.94 -6.32 -18.41
N ALA A 184 -1.27 -6.51 -19.69
CA ALA A 184 -1.19 -7.82 -20.32
C ALA A 184 0.27 -8.28 -20.37
N VAL A 185 0.50 -9.52 -19.92
CA VAL A 185 1.81 -10.17 -19.92
C VAL A 185 1.71 -11.53 -20.59
N LYS A 186 2.79 -11.91 -21.28
CA LYS A 186 2.98 -13.27 -21.79
C LYS A 186 3.45 -14.16 -20.65
N PRO A 187 3.01 -15.43 -20.54
CA PRO A 187 3.48 -16.38 -19.52
C PRO A 187 4.90 -16.87 -19.87
N ILE A 188 5.88 -15.98 -19.77
CA ILE A 188 7.28 -16.18 -20.12
C ILE A 188 8.17 -15.87 -18.93
N ASP A 189 9.40 -16.39 -18.96
CA ASP A 189 10.41 -16.20 -17.92
C ASP A 189 10.91 -14.74 -17.84
N LYS A 190 10.07 -13.86 -17.29
CA LYS A 190 10.32 -12.43 -17.08
C LYS A 190 9.68 -11.92 -15.79
N ASP A 191 10.49 -11.24 -14.99
CA ASP A 191 10.13 -10.85 -13.63
C ASP A 191 10.01 -9.35 -13.47
N VAL A 192 9.14 -8.93 -12.54
CA VAL A 192 9.24 -7.61 -11.91
C VAL A 192 10.04 -7.77 -10.63
N THR A 193 11.16 -7.06 -10.50
CA THR A 193 12.00 -7.11 -9.29
C THR A 193 12.08 -5.73 -8.65
N LEU A 194 11.64 -5.64 -7.38
CA LEU A 194 11.89 -4.50 -6.50
C LEU A 194 13.16 -4.78 -5.70
N ALA A 195 14.19 -3.96 -5.91
CA ALA A 195 15.49 -4.14 -5.27
C ALA A 195 15.43 -3.93 -3.73
N ALA A 196 16.48 -4.40 -3.06
CA ALA A 196 16.57 -4.36 -1.60
C ALA A 196 16.43 -2.94 -1.05
N GLY A 197 15.56 -2.76 -0.05
CA GLY A 197 15.30 -1.48 0.61
C GLY A 197 14.68 -0.40 -0.27
N LYS A 198 14.08 -0.78 -1.41
CA LYS A 198 13.38 0.14 -2.32
C LYS A 198 11.88 0.12 -2.11
N LEU A 199 11.25 1.22 -2.49
CA LEU A 199 9.82 1.46 -2.35
C LEU A 199 9.16 1.65 -3.70
N VAL A 200 7.97 1.07 -3.86
CA VAL A 200 6.97 1.54 -4.83
C VAL A 200 5.78 2.05 -4.03
N ARG A 201 5.54 3.36 -4.04
CA ARG A 201 4.47 3.95 -3.22
C ARG A 201 3.74 5.11 -3.87
N THR A 202 2.49 5.26 -3.50
CA THR A 202 1.66 6.42 -3.86
C THR A 202 0.74 6.79 -2.70
N GLY A 203 0.09 7.96 -2.77
CA GLY A 203 -0.95 8.35 -1.83
C GLY A 203 -2.28 7.71 -2.20
N THR A 204 -3.08 8.42 -2.99
CA THR A 204 -4.44 8.02 -3.40
C THR A 204 -4.51 7.20 -4.69
N GLY A 205 -3.40 7.08 -5.43
CA GLY A 205 -3.35 6.32 -6.67
C GLY A 205 -3.31 4.82 -6.41
N ASP A 206 -3.62 4.03 -7.44
CA ASP A 206 -3.54 2.57 -7.39
C ASP A 206 -2.15 2.08 -7.83
N ILE A 207 -1.75 0.89 -7.39
CA ILE A 207 -0.52 0.22 -7.84
C ILE A 207 -0.88 -1.14 -8.40
N ASP A 208 -0.73 -1.30 -9.71
CA ASP A 208 -0.91 -2.57 -10.41
C ASP A 208 0.44 -3.10 -10.90
N ILE A 209 0.74 -4.36 -10.61
CA ILE A 209 1.95 -5.05 -11.08
C ILE A 209 1.59 -6.38 -11.70
N ALA A 210 2.06 -6.62 -12.93
CA ALA A 210 1.92 -7.87 -13.66
C ALA A 210 3.29 -8.42 -14.08
N ALA A 211 3.51 -9.73 -13.92
CA ALA A 211 4.74 -10.38 -14.35
C ALA A 211 4.46 -11.68 -15.12
N GLY A 212 5.16 -11.85 -16.24
CA GLY A 212 5.13 -13.07 -17.03
C GLY A 212 5.63 -14.32 -16.30
N ARG A 213 6.48 -14.13 -15.29
CA ARG A 213 6.90 -15.17 -14.34
C ARG A 213 6.72 -14.70 -12.90
N ASN A 214 7.69 -14.02 -12.28
CA ASN A 214 7.64 -13.72 -10.84
C ASN A 214 7.54 -12.21 -10.54
N ILE A 215 6.94 -11.90 -9.40
CA ILE A 215 7.12 -10.60 -8.73
C ILE A 215 8.01 -10.83 -7.51
N VAL A 216 9.13 -10.10 -7.44
CA VAL A 216 10.17 -10.32 -6.42
C VAL A 216 10.41 -9.06 -5.59
N LEU A 217 10.20 -9.15 -4.28
CA LEU A 217 10.69 -8.19 -3.29
C LEU A 217 12.03 -8.74 -2.76
N ALA A 218 13.14 -8.10 -3.17
CA ALA A 218 14.47 -8.68 -3.04
C ALA A 218 14.94 -8.85 -1.58
N ASP A 219 14.41 -8.06 -0.64
CA ASP A 219 14.69 -8.20 0.78
C ASP A 219 13.48 -7.85 1.66
N ALA A 220 13.65 -8.04 2.97
CA ALA A 220 12.61 -7.76 3.96
C ALA A 220 12.40 -6.26 4.23
N SER A 221 13.09 -5.37 3.49
CA SER A 221 12.93 -3.92 3.60
C SER A 221 12.33 -3.27 2.35
N ALA A 222 12.22 -4.02 1.25
CA ALA A 222 11.45 -3.65 0.09
C ALA A 222 9.96 -3.56 0.43
N ALA A 223 9.28 -2.50 -0.03
CA ALA A 223 7.86 -2.32 0.26
C ALA A 223 7.07 -1.70 -0.90
N ILE A 224 5.82 -2.15 -1.04
CA ILE A 224 4.86 -1.67 -2.04
C ILE A 224 3.61 -1.21 -1.30
N TYR A 225 3.28 0.08 -1.31
CA TYR A 225 2.12 0.54 -0.54
C TYR A 225 1.43 1.81 -1.03
N THR A 226 0.15 1.93 -0.74
CA THR A 226 -0.61 3.19 -0.83
C THR A 226 -0.79 3.81 0.55
N ALA A 227 -0.71 5.13 0.64
CA ALA A 227 -0.78 5.86 1.91
C ALA A 227 -2.08 6.65 2.12
N GLY A 228 -2.87 6.83 1.05
CA GLY A 228 -3.93 7.81 1.01
C GLY A 228 -3.41 9.24 1.03
N ARG A 229 -4.29 10.17 1.38
CA ARG A 229 -3.99 11.59 1.56
C ARG A 229 -4.25 12.02 2.99
N LEU A 230 -3.53 13.05 3.43
CA LEU A 230 -3.73 13.62 4.76
C LEU A 230 -5.18 14.08 4.98
N ASN A 231 -5.74 13.66 6.10
CA ASN A 231 -7.03 14.09 6.63
C ASN A 231 -6.95 14.16 8.16
N ASN A 232 -6.00 14.97 8.63
CA ASN A 232 -5.80 15.16 10.07
C ASN A 232 -7.05 15.81 10.68
N PRO A 233 -7.41 15.45 11.93
CA PRO A 233 -8.54 16.05 12.62
C PRO A 233 -8.36 17.56 12.75
N ASP A 234 -9.48 18.27 12.67
CA ASP A 234 -9.54 19.70 12.97
C ASP A 234 -9.02 19.95 14.41
N PRO A 235 -8.06 20.87 14.62
CA PRO A 235 -7.61 21.26 15.95
C PRO A 235 -8.75 21.66 16.91
N GLU A 236 -9.89 22.14 16.39
CA GLU A 236 -11.05 22.53 17.19
C GLU A 236 -12.01 21.36 17.52
N SER A 237 -11.77 20.16 16.96
CA SER A 237 -12.64 18.98 17.15
C SER A 237 -12.67 18.41 18.58
N GLY A 238 -11.91 19.00 19.51
CA GLY A 238 -11.72 18.46 20.86
C GLY A 238 -10.76 17.28 20.91
N PHE A 239 -9.97 17.07 19.85
CA PHE A 239 -8.86 16.12 19.83
C PHE A 239 -7.53 16.81 20.17
N THR A 240 -6.75 16.21 21.06
CA THR A 240 -5.36 16.60 21.34
C THR A 240 -4.42 15.69 20.55
N ALA A 241 -3.75 16.25 19.55
CA ALA A 241 -2.82 15.50 18.72
C ALA A 241 -1.68 14.87 19.55
N PRO A 242 -1.21 13.67 19.17
CA PRO A 242 -0.02 13.08 19.76
C PRO A 242 1.18 14.03 19.67
N PHE A 243 2.13 13.87 20.58
CA PHE A 243 3.36 14.68 20.56
C PHE A 243 4.00 14.62 19.17
N ALA A 244 4.37 15.79 18.61
CA ALA A 244 4.80 15.90 17.21
C ALA A 244 5.97 14.96 16.84
N GLY A 245 6.87 14.66 17.79
CA GLY A 245 7.96 13.70 17.59
C GLY A 245 7.53 12.25 17.37
N LEU A 246 6.29 11.89 17.73
CA LEU A 246 5.68 10.58 17.42
C LEU A 246 5.08 10.54 15.99
N ARG A 247 5.06 11.67 15.27
CA ARG A 247 4.81 11.77 13.83
C ARG A 247 3.46 11.17 13.41
N ALA A 248 2.40 11.53 14.13
CA ALA A 248 1.05 11.08 13.83
C ALA A 248 0.52 11.71 12.53
N ASN A 249 -0.01 10.86 11.65
CA ASN A 249 -0.72 11.26 10.44
C ASN A 249 -2.01 10.42 10.37
N TYR A 250 -3.12 11.05 9.99
CA TYR A 250 -4.37 10.35 9.73
C TYR A 250 -4.72 10.53 8.27
N THR A 251 -5.08 9.44 7.60
CA THR A 251 -5.24 9.44 6.14
C THR A 251 -6.54 8.79 5.70
N VAL A 252 -6.95 9.15 4.49
CA VAL A 252 -8.15 8.65 3.80
C VAL A 252 -7.83 8.43 2.33
N ASP A 253 -8.75 7.78 1.61
CA ASP A 253 -8.73 7.65 0.16
C ASP A 253 -7.44 7.01 -0.38
N GLY A 254 -6.87 6.03 0.33
CA GLY A 254 -5.80 5.19 -0.24
C GLY A 254 -6.28 4.38 -1.44
N GLY A 255 -5.39 4.20 -2.40
CA GLY A 255 -5.65 3.36 -3.58
C GLY A 255 -5.41 1.87 -3.32
N ASP A 256 -5.76 1.06 -4.31
CA ASP A 256 -5.64 -0.39 -4.26
C ASP A 256 -4.23 -0.84 -4.69
N VAL A 257 -3.79 -1.99 -4.20
CA VAL A 257 -2.53 -2.64 -4.64
C VAL A 257 -2.84 -4.01 -5.21
N ARG A 258 -2.48 -4.27 -6.46
CA ARG A 258 -2.69 -5.54 -7.14
C ARG A 258 -1.39 -6.10 -7.70
N LEU A 259 -1.02 -7.29 -7.27
CA LEU A 259 0.14 -8.04 -7.74
C LEU A 259 -0.33 -9.32 -8.44
N VAL A 260 0.02 -9.51 -9.71
CA VAL A 260 -0.34 -10.68 -10.50
C VAL A 260 0.91 -11.28 -11.16
N ALA A 261 1.31 -12.46 -10.71
CA ALA A 261 2.42 -13.22 -11.27
C ALA A 261 1.88 -14.52 -11.91
N GLN A 262 2.29 -14.84 -13.14
CA GLN A 262 1.96 -16.13 -13.75
C GLN A 262 2.70 -17.29 -13.06
N GLY A 263 3.85 -17.01 -12.44
CA GLY A 263 4.59 -17.86 -11.53
C GLY A 263 4.35 -17.44 -10.08
N ASP A 264 5.41 -17.07 -9.38
CA ASP A 264 5.40 -16.83 -7.93
C ASP A 264 5.40 -15.35 -7.55
N VAL A 265 4.86 -15.05 -6.36
CA VAL A 265 5.12 -13.77 -5.68
C VAL A 265 6.03 -14.04 -4.49
N LEU A 266 7.25 -13.48 -4.55
CA LEU A 266 8.36 -13.81 -3.68
C LEU A 266 8.73 -12.60 -2.81
N GLY A 267 8.62 -12.77 -1.49
CA GLY A 267 9.11 -11.83 -0.49
C GLY A 267 10.27 -12.42 0.32
N LYS A 268 10.59 -11.73 1.42
CA LYS A 268 11.53 -12.18 2.44
C LYS A 268 10.92 -12.03 3.83
N PRO A 269 11.16 -12.97 4.76
CA PRO A 269 10.67 -12.86 6.12
C PRO A 269 11.16 -11.59 6.79
N SER A 270 10.24 -10.83 7.39
CA SER A 270 10.57 -9.59 8.10
C SER A 270 10.58 -9.83 9.61
N ALA A 271 11.60 -9.28 10.29
CA ALA A 271 11.63 -9.16 11.74
C ALA A 271 10.72 -8.01 12.24
N GLN A 272 10.01 -7.34 11.33
CA GLN A 272 9.09 -6.26 11.67
C GLN A 272 7.68 -6.78 11.97
N LEU A 273 7.19 -6.49 13.17
CA LEU A 273 5.80 -6.65 13.59
C LEU A 273 5.04 -5.33 13.51
N TYR A 274 3.72 -5.44 13.54
CA TYR A 274 2.77 -4.34 13.42
C TYR A 274 3.08 -3.15 14.36
N SER A 275 3.41 -3.37 15.63
CA SER A 275 3.71 -2.31 16.61
C SER A 275 4.94 -1.44 16.29
N GLN A 276 5.79 -1.85 15.35
CA GLN A 276 6.96 -1.05 14.92
C GLN A 276 6.60 0.03 13.91
N TRP A 277 5.41 -0.01 13.32
CA TRP A 277 4.94 1.01 12.37
C TRP A 277 3.49 1.45 12.61
N LEU A 278 2.68 0.66 13.33
CA LEU A 278 1.34 1.03 13.79
C LEU A 278 1.42 1.57 15.22
N TYR A 279 1.66 2.87 15.31
CA TYR A 279 1.82 3.56 16.58
C TYR A 279 0.46 3.84 17.20
N ARG A 280 0.43 3.94 18.54
CA ARG A 280 -0.77 4.24 19.30
C ARG A 280 -0.47 5.00 20.59
N GLN A 281 -1.51 5.62 21.14
CA GLN A 281 -1.51 6.23 22.46
C GLN A 281 -2.89 6.06 23.12
N GLY A 282 -2.95 6.24 24.43
CA GLY A 282 -4.19 6.18 25.19
C GLY A 282 -3.88 5.92 26.66
N VAL A 283 -4.28 6.84 27.53
CA VAL A 283 -4.08 6.77 28.97
C VAL A 283 -5.23 7.48 29.67
N THR A 284 -5.82 6.84 30.67
CA THR A 284 -6.77 7.47 31.60
C THR A 284 -6.08 7.79 32.93
N ASP A 285 -6.48 8.89 33.55
CA ASP A 285 -6.14 9.18 34.93
C ASP A 285 -7.03 8.30 35.85
N PRO A 286 -6.45 7.41 36.67
CA PRO A 286 -7.23 6.52 37.53
C PRO A 286 -8.01 7.27 38.62
N ALA A 287 -7.59 8.48 39.01
CA ALA A 287 -8.28 9.26 40.05
C ALA A 287 -9.52 9.98 39.51
N THR A 288 -9.45 10.53 38.30
CA THR A 288 -10.52 11.35 37.71
C THR A 288 -11.34 10.62 36.65
N GLY A 289 -10.80 9.52 36.08
CA GLY A 289 -11.39 8.81 34.93
C GLY A 289 -11.32 9.59 33.62
N LEU A 290 -10.64 10.74 33.59
CA LEU A 290 -10.43 11.55 32.39
C LEU A 290 -9.28 11.00 31.55
N TYR A 291 -9.28 11.29 30.26
CA TYR A 291 -8.12 11.02 29.41
C TYR A 291 -6.95 11.94 29.77
N VAL A 292 -5.78 11.34 29.99
CA VAL A 292 -4.47 12.03 29.94
C VAL A 292 -3.99 12.08 28.50
N GLN A 293 -4.19 10.98 27.76
CA GLN A 293 -4.03 10.90 26.31
C GLN A 293 -5.28 10.25 25.73
N GLN A 294 -5.93 10.93 24.79
CA GLN A 294 -7.06 10.35 24.07
C GLN A 294 -6.61 9.14 23.25
N PRO A 295 -7.38 8.03 23.27
CA PRO A 295 -7.07 6.85 22.46
C PRO A 295 -6.94 7.21 20.98
N SER A 296 -5.84 6.79 20.38
CA SER A 296 -5.55 7.03 18.98
C SER A 296 -4.48 6.08 18.44
N TRP A 297 -4.53 5.78 17.15
CA TRP A 297 -3.52 5.00 16.44
C TRP A 297 -3.34 5.46 15.00
N TRP A 298 -2.12 5.33 14.48
CA TRP A 298 -1.71 5.84 13.16
C TRP A 298 -0.57 5.02 12.55
N VAL A 299 -0.40 5.17 11.24
CA VAL A 299 0.70 4.54 10.51
C VAL A 299 1.93 5.45 10.49
N ARG A 300 3.10 4.88 10.81
CA ARG A 300 4.42 5.43 10.56
C ARG A 300 4.93 4.95 9.21
N PHE A 301 4.52 5.65 8.16
CA PHE A 301 4.89 5.32 6.77
C PHE A 301 6.41 5.27 6.57
N ASP A 302 7.17 6.07 7.31
CA ASP A 302 8.64 6.06 7.28
C ASP A 302 9.27 4.81 7.90
N GLN A 303 8.49 4.01 8.63
CA GLN A 303 8.93 2.80 9.30
C GLN A 303 8.39 1.53 8.63
N PHE A 304 7.34 1.61 7.80
CA PHE A 304 6.73 0.45 7.17
C PHE A 304 7.69 -0.24 6.20
N ARG A 305 8.00 -1.52 6.49
CA ARG A 305 8.91 -2.38 5.71
C ARG A 305 8.38 -3.83 5.70
N GLN A 306 7.06 -4.01 5.76
CA GLN A 306 6.43 -5.33 5.91
C GLN A 306 5.81 -5.82 4.60
N GLY A 307 6.50 -5.61 3.48
CA GLY A 307 6.04 -6.03 2.15
C GLY A 307 4.99 -5.10 1.57
N VAL A 308 3.73 -5.54 1.54
CA VAL A 308 2.65 -4.91 0.76
C VAL A 308 1.62 -4.23 1.67
N GLY A 309 1.00 -3.13 1.26
CA GLY A 309 -0.13 -2.59 2.03
C GLY A 309 -0.96 -1.50 1.38
N ALA A 310 -2.25 -1.47 1.73
CA ALA A 310 -3.12 -0.32 1.51
C ALA A 310 -3.31 0.42 2.84
N LEU A 311 -2.32 1.25 3.18
CA LEU A 311 -2.13 1.79 4.53
C LEU A 311 -3.03 2.99 4.85
N GLY A 312 -3.56 3.64 3.82
CA GLY A 312 -4.57 4.71 3.94
C GLY A 312 -6.01 4.28 3.66
N GLY A 313 -6.24 2.96 3.57
CA GLY A 313 -7.45 2.37 3.00
C GLY A 313 -7.25 1.91 1.56
N GLY A 314 -8.15 1.04 1.08
CA GLY A 314 -8.05 0.39 -0.23
C GLY A 314 -7.92 -1.13 -0.09
N ASP A 315 -7.99 -1.84 -1.22
CA ASP A 315 -7.86 -3.29 -1.27
C ASP A 315 -6.44 -3.72 -1.65
N VAL A 316 -6.03 -4.90 -1.21
CA VAL A 316 -4.80 -5.57 -1.67
C VAL A 316 -5.15 -6.91 -2.27
N THR A 317 -4.68 -7.18 -3.48
CA THR A 317 -4.80 -8.49 -4.14
C THR A 317 -3.42 -9.00 -4.53
N VAL A 318 -3.06 -10.20 -4.07
CA VAL A 318 -1.84 -10.90 -4.44
C VAL A 318 -2.21 -12.23 -5.08
N THR A 319 -1.90 -12.39 -6.36
CA THR A 319 -2.20 -13.59 -7.14
C THR A 319 -0.92 -14.17 -7.72
N ALA A 320 -0.64 -15.43 -7.41
CA ALA A 320 0.43 -16.23 -7.99
C ALA A 320 -0.17 -17.44 -8.71
N GLY A 321 0.23 -17.70 -9.96
CA GLY A 321 -0.06 -18.97 -10.62
C GLY A 321 0.63 -20.15 -9.93
N GLY A 322 1.79 -19.91 -9.33
CA GLY A 322 2.52 -20.81 -8.44
C GLY A 322 2.29 -20.45 -6.98
N THR A 323 3.36 -20.07 -6.28
CA THR A 323 3.43 -19.91 -4.83
C THR A 323 3.45 -18.44 -4.42
N VAL A 324 2.79 -18.11 -3.31
CA VAL A 324 3.06 -16.86 -2.58
C VAL A 324 3.97 -17.19 -1.41
N ARG A 325 5.21 -16.68 -1.41
CA ARG A 325 6.23 -17.08 -0.44
C ARG A 325 6.82 -15.90 0.31
N ASP A 326 6.72 -15.93 1.63
CA ASP A 326 7.29 -14.95 2.55
C ASP A 326 6.84 -13.51 2.27
N VAL A 327 5.65 -13.35 1.68
CA VAL A 327 5.01 -12.06 1.40
C VAL A 327 4.09 -11.71 2.57
N SER A 328 4.21 -10.49 3.07
CA SER A 328 3.32 -9.94 4.08
C SER A 328 2.45 -8.83 3.47
N ALA A 329 1.23 -8.67 3.96
CA ALA A 329 0.30 -7.66 3.48
C ALA A 329 -0.49 -7.04 4.64
N SER A 330 -0.65 -5.71 4.64
CA SER A 330 -1.26 -4.97 5.74
C SER A 330 -2.26 -3.91 5.28
N LEU A 331 -3.48 -3.97 5.82
CA LEU A 331 -4.57 -3.02 5.63
C LEU A 331 -5.01 -2.50 7.02
N PRO A 332 -4.18 -1.67 7.67
CA PRO A 332 -4.49 -1.11 8.98
C PRO A 332 -5.70 -0.17 8.91
N THR A 333 -6.32 0.05 10.06
CA THR A 333 -7.08 1.28 10.28
C THR A 333 -6.23 2.33 10.98
N GLN A 334 -6.71 3.57 10.94
CA GLN A 334 -6.18 4.68 11.72
C GLN A 334 -7.35 5.34 12.43
N ALA A 335 -7.14 5.84 13.64
CA ALA A 335 -8.23 6.47 14.37
C ALA A 335 -7.78 7.51 15.40
N TYR A 336 -8.71 8.40 15.70
CA TYR A 336 -8.63 9.32 16.81
C TYR A 336 -9.97 9.38 17.55
N THR A 337 -9.88 9.61 18.86
CA THR A 337 -11.04 9.71 19.74
C THR A 337 -11.17 11.14 20.25
N VAL A 338 -12.33 11.75 20.10
CA VAL A 338 -12.68 13.01 20.77
C VAL A 338 -13.49 12.74 22.04
N GLY A 339 -13.61 13.75 22.91
CA GLY A 339 -14.23 13.62 24.23
C GLY A 339 -13.20 13.55 25.35
N THR A 340 -13.65 13.71 26.59
CA THR A 340 -12.77 13.90 27.76
C THR A 340 -12.58 12.63 28.58
N LYS A 341 -13.40 11.61 28.37
CA LYS A 341 -13.36 10.32 29.09
C LYS A 341 -14.02 9.20 28.27
N PRO A 342 -13.86 7.92 28.65
CA PRO A 342 -14.49 6.80 27.93
C PRO A 342 -16.00 6.95 27.72
N ALA A 343 -16.72 7.50 28.70
CA ALA A 343 -18.18 7.59 28.65
C ALA A 343 -18.74 8.57 27.60
N ASN A 344 -17.93 9.51 27.08
CA ASN A 344 -18.33 10.45 26.03
C ASN A 344 -17.39 10.41 24.82
N ALA A 345 -16.67 9.30 24.66
CA ALA A 345 -15.75 9.10 23.56
C ALA A 345 -16.52 8.99 22.23
N VAL A 346 -16.07 9.74 21.21
CA VAL A 346 -16.52 9.58 19.84
C VAL A 346 -15.30 9.21 19.00
N LEU A 347 -15.34 8.03 18.39
CA LEU A 347 -14.25 7.49 17.58
C LEU A 347 -14.48 7.84 16.11
N THR A 348 -13.46 8.39 15.47
CA THR A 348 -13.36 8.47 14.01
C THR A 348 -12.28 7.52 13.54
N GLU A 349 -12.64 6.54 12.71
CA GLU A 349 -11.73 5.51 12.22
C GLU A 349 -11.79 5.37 10.69
N THR A 350 -10.63 5.48 10.03
CA THR A 350 -10.46 5.38 8.58
C THR A 350 -9.55 4.20 8.21
N GLY A 351 -9.46 3.86 6.93
CA GLY A 351 -8.69 2.72 6.44
C GLY A 351 -9.45 1.39 6.52
N GLY A 352 -8.70 0.28 6.52
CA GLY A 352 -9.22 -1.06 6.27
C GLY A 352 -9.47 -1.33 4.77
N GLY A 353 -10.08 -2.47 4.47
CA GLY A 353 -10.37 -2.92 3.11
C GLY A 353 -10.42 -4.44 3.01
N THR A 354 -10.26 -4.97 1.81
CA THR A 354 -10.18 -6.40 1.54
C THR A 354 -8.77 -6.82 1.14
N LEU A 355 -8.22 -7.80 1.85
CA LEU A 355 -6.95 -8.45 1.50
C LEU A 355 -7.23 -9.82 0.91
N ARG A 356 -6.87 -10.03 -0.36
CA ARG A 356 -6.97 -11.31 -1.06
C ARG A 356 -5.59 -11.83 -1.41
N VAL A 357 -5.30 -13.07 -1.01
CA VAL A 357 -4.08 -13.79 -1.37
C VAL A 357 -4.48 -15.11 -2.01
N SER A 358 -4.07 -15.34 -3.25
CA SER A 358 -4.39 -16.55 -4.01
C SER A 358 -3.12 -17.12 -4.63
N ALA A 359 -2.84 -18.39 -4.33
CA ALA A 359 -1.76 -19.16 -4.93
C ALA A 359 -2.34 -20.39 -5.64
N GLY A 360 -1.91 -20.65 -6.88
CA GLY A 360 -2.22 -21.92 -7.56
C GLY A 360 -1.54 -23.13 -6.91
N GLY A 361 -0.38 -22.91 -6.28
CA GLY A 361 0.31 -23.81 -5.38
C GLY A 361 0.13 -23.40 -3.92
N ASP A 362 1.25 -23.20 -3.22
CA ASP A 362 1.26 -22.99 -1.78
C ASP A 362 1.23 -21.51 -1.38
N VAL A 363 0.78 -21.23 -0.14
CA VAL A 363 1.08 -19.98 0.55
C VAL A 363 2.03 -20.28 1.71
N LEU A 364 3.23 -19.72 1.67
CA LEU A 364 4.31 -20.02 2.60
C LEU A 364 4.63 -18.80 3.46
N GLY A 365 4.40 -18.92 4.77
CA GLY A 365 4.71 -17.87 5.75
C GLY A 365 3.91 -16.58 5.56
N GLY A 366 4.53 -15.45 5.88
CA GLY A 366 3.92 -14.13 5.78
C GLY A 366 3.16 -13.66 7.03
N SER A 367 2.96 -12.35 7.11
CA SER A 367 2.14 -11.67 8.11
C SER A 367 1.02 -10.92 7.41
N TYR A 368 -0.23 -11.26 7.70
CA TYR A 368 -1.41 -10.70 7.05
C TYR A 368 -2.26 -9.93 8.06
N TYR A 369 -2.46 -8.64 7.83
CA TYR A 369 -3.23 -7.79 8.75
C TYR A 369 -4.38 -7.08 8.06
N VAL A 370 -5.58 -7.21 8.62
CA VAL A 370 -6.76 -6.40 8.27
C VAL A 370 -7.35 -5.79 9.52
N GLY A 371 -7.25 -4.46 9.66
CA GLY A 371 -7.78 -3.73 10.81
C GLY A 371 -9.31 -3.71 10.83
N ARG A 372 -9.92 -3.60 9.65
CA ARG A 372 -11.37 -3.63 9.42
C ARG A 372 -11.67 -4.08 8.00
N GLY A 373 -12.64 -4.98 7.82
CA GLY A 373 -12.99 -5.56 6.51
C GLY A 373 -12.76 -7.07 6.45
N GLU A 374 -12.16 -7.55 5.35
CA GLU A 374 -12.04 -8.98 5.07
C GLU A 374 -10.62 -9.41 4.70
N LEU A 375 -10.21 -10.58 5.17
CA LEU A 375 -9.01 -11.30 4.76
C LEU A 375 -9.43 -12.63 4.11
N ASP A 376 -9.01 -12.89 2.88
CA ASP A 376 -9.25 -14.15 2.15
C ASP A 376 -7.92 -14.70 1.64
N ILE A 377 -7.49 -15.84 2.18
CA ILE A 377 -6.27 -16.54 1.76
C ILE A 377 -6.66 -17.90 1.17
N ARG A 378 -6.20 -18.17 -0.06
CA ARG A 378 -6.47 -19.41 -0.79
C ARG A 378 -5.19 -20.00 -1.35
N ALA A 379 -4.94 -21.26 -1.02
CA ALA A 379 -3.85 -22.06 -1.61
C ALA A 379 -4.45 -23.26 -2.37
N GLY A 380 -4.01 -23.44 -3.62
CA GLY A 380 -4.31 -24.64 -4.40
C GLY A 380 -3.55 -25.87 -3.89
N GLY A 381 -2.46 -25.67 -3.14
CA GLY A 381 -1.75 -26.66 -2.36
C GLY A 381 -1.95 -26.45 -0.85
N ASP A 382 -0.86 -26.20 -0.14
CA ASP A 382 -0.80 -26.07 1.31
C ASP A 382 -0.63 -24.61 1.78
N ILE A 383 -1.01 -24.35 3.03
CA ILE A 383 -0.58 -23.19 3.79
C ILE A 383 0.41 -23.66 4.87
N LYS A 384 1.68 -23.28 4.73
CA LYS A 384 2.79 -23.82 5.53
C LYS A 384 3.75 -22.73 6.01
N PRO A 385 4.67 -23.05 6.94
CA PRO A 385 5.77 -22.17 7.28
C PRO A 385 6.54 -21.66 6.07
N GLY A 386 7.10 -20.46 6.20
CA GLY A 386 7.95 -19.82 5.21
C GLY A 386 9.20 -20.63 4.87
N SER A 387 10.00 -20.12 3.93
CA SER A 387 11.21 -20.83 3.48
C SER A 387 12.46 -20.48 4.28
N ASP A 388 12.54 -19.23 4.75
CA ASP A 388 13.71 -18.67 5.41
C ASP A 388 13.43 -18.37 6.89
N LYS A 389 14.49 -18.43 7.71
CA LYS A 389 14.43 -18.01 9.11
C LYS A 389 14.52 -16.48 9.18
N ILE A 390 13.70 -15.85 10.03
CA ILE A 390 13.80 -14.40 10.31
C ILE A 390 15.15 -14.06 10.96
N LEU A 391 15.60 -14.90 11.90
CA LEU A 391 16.90 -14.84 12.58
C LEU A 391 17.46 -16.25 12.73
N SER A 392 18.79 -16.40 12.73
CA SER A 392 19.52 -17.68 12.59
C SER A 392 19.14 -18.79 13.60
N ALA A 393 18.47 -18.44 14.70
CA ALA A 393 18.06 -19.36 15.77
C ALA A 393 16.62 -19.92 15.68
N ASN A 394 15.76 -19.44 14.77
CA ASN A 394 14.32 -19.81 14.79
C ASN A 394 13.92 -20.79 13.67
N VAL A 395 12.76 -21.43 13.80
CA VAL A 395 12.07 -22.17 12.72
C VAL A 395 11.50 -21.13 11.73
N PRO A 396 11.39 -21.43 10.42
CA PRO A 396 10.66 -20.54 9.50
C PRO A 396 9.25 -20.22 10.02
N LEU A 397 8.82 -18.98 9.82
CA LEU A 397 7.58 -18.49 10.43
C LEU A 397 6.35 -19.03 9.68
N ALA A 398 5.46 -19.74 10.39
CA ALA A 398 4.10 -20.00 9.93
C ALA A 398 3.29 -18.70 9.84
N ALA A 399 2.31 -18.66 8.93
CA ALA A 399 1.55 -17.44 8.66
C ALA A 399 0.99 -16.81 9.95
N ILE A 400 1.19 -15.51 10.12
CA ILE A 400 0.58 -14.72 11.19
C ILE A 400 -0.67 -14.03 10.63
N ILE A 401 -1.80 -14.24 11.28
CA ILE A 401 -3.05 -13.56 10.98
C ILE A 401 -3.28 -12.50 12.06
N ALA A 402 -3.35 -11.24 11.66
CA ALA A 402 -3.74 -10.15 12.51
C ALA A 402 -5.08 -9.58 12.07
N ILE A 403 -6.00 -9.38 13.02
CA ILE A 403 -7.31 -8.80 12.73
C ILE A 403 -7.73 -7.77 13.79
N GLY A 404 -8.45 -6.74 13.35
CA GLY A 404 -9.28 -5.89 14.21
C GLY A 404 -10.75 -6.30 14.09
N ASP A 405 -11.64 -5.37 13.71
CA ASP A 405 -13.04 -5.66 13.38
C ASP A 405 -13.15 -6.21 11.95
N ALA A 406 -12.54 -7.39 11.74
CA ALA A 406 -12.39 -8.02 10.44
C ALA A 406 -12.62 -9.53 10.49
N ARG A 407 -13.11 -10.06 9.37
CA ARG A 407 -13.27 -11.50 9.18
C ARG A 407 -12.14 -12.05 8.33
N ALA A 408 -11.48 -13.11 8.80
CA ALA A 408 -10.50 -13.86 8.04
C ALA A 408 -11.07 -15.22 7.62
N ASP A 409 -10.85 -15.57 6.36
CA ASP A 409 -11.18 -16.84 5.76
C ASP A 409 -9.93 -17.41 5.08
N VAL A 410 -9.49 -18.57 5.53
CA VAL A 410 -8.23 -19.17 5.12
C VAL A 410 -8.47 -20.60 4.69
N ARG A 411 -8.16 -20.88 3.41
CA ARG A 411 -8.49 -22.13 2.75
C ARG A 411 -7.28 -22.71 2.04
N ALA A 412 -7.08 -24.01 2.21
CA ALA A 412 -6.11 -24.78 1.43
C ALA A 412 -6.75 -26.09 0.94
N ASN A 413 -6.29 -26.58 -0.20
CA ASN A 413 -6.64 -27.94 -0.62
C ASN A 413 -5.91 -28.99 0.25
N GLY A 414 -4.68 -28.69 0.66
CA GLY A 414 -3.88 -29.49 1.58
C GLY A 414 -3.90 -28.96 3.01
N ASP A 415 -2.77 -29.05 3.71
CA ASP A 415 -2.62 -28.64 5.11
C ASP A 415 -2.78 -27.13 5.30
N VAL A 416 -3.28 -26.72 6.46
CA VAL A 416 -3.30 -25.31 6.91
C VAL A 416 -2.54 -25.20 8.21
N THR A 417 -1.40 -24.51 8.21
CA THR A 417 -0.59 -24.23 9.40
C THR A 417 -0.55 -22.74 9.68
N ILE A 418 -1.12 -22.34 10.82
CA ILE A 418 -1.14 -20.93 11.28
C ILE A 418 -0.29 -20.80 12.54
N GLY A 419 0.62 -19.82 12.51
CA GLY A 419 1.52 -19.56 13.62
C GLY A 419 0.85 -18.75 14.72
N ASN A 420 0.14 -17.67 14.38
CA ASN A 420 -0.46 -16.79 15.38
C ASN A 420 -1.73 -16.13 14.84
N ILE A 421 -2.72 -15.91 15.72
CA ILE A 421 -3.89 -15.06 15.48
C ILE A 421 -3.89 -13.96 16.53
N VAL A 422 -3.74 -12.70 16.13
CA VAL A 422 -3.49 -11.57 17.05
C VAL A 422 -4.30 -10.32 16.74
N ASN A 423 -4.46 -9.46 17.75
CA ASN A 423 -4.81 -8.05 17.55
C ASN A 423 -3.54 -7.21 17.77
N PRO A 424 -3.07 -6.45 16.77
CA PRO A 424 -1.89 -5.59 16.91
C PRO A 424 -1.93 -4.61 18.10
N HIS A 425 -3.12 -4.14 18.50
CA HIS A 425 -3.29 -3.18 19.60
C HIS A 425 -3.24 -3.82 21.00
N LEU A 426 -3.29 -5.15 21.07
CA LEU A 426 -3.07 -5.94 22.30
C LEU A 426 -1.62 -6.43 22.45
N MET A 427 -0.79 -6.22 21.42
CA MET A 427 0.64 -6.53 21.47
C MET A 427 1.39 -5.45 22.25
N PRO A 428 2.65 -5.67 22.65
CA PRO A 428 3.45 -4.60 23.21
C PRO A 428 3.79 -3.50 22.17
N GLN A 429 3.91 -2.24 22.59
CA GLN A 429 4.33 -1.08 21.78
C GLN A 429 5.84 -1.12 21.56
N SER A 430 6.29 -0.67 20.39
CA SER A 430 7.71 -0.53 20.10
C SER A 430 8.35 0.58 20.96
N ALA A 431 9.65 0.44 21.25
CA ALA A 431 10.40 1.46 21.97
C ALA A 431 10.27 2.86 21.34
N GLY A 432 10.22 2.94 20.00
CA GLY A 432 10.02 4.18 19.26
C GLY A 432 8.68 4.90 19.53
N ASN A 433 7.63 4.16 19.87
CA ASN A 433 6.33 4.71 20.27
C ASN A 433 6.37 5.28 21.70
N LEU A 434 7.31 4.82 22.55
CA LEU A 434 7.40 5.14 23.97
C LEU A 434 8.45 6.20 24.33
N VAL A 435 9.11 6.81 23.34
CA VAL A 435 10.23 7.75 23.55
C VAL A 435 9.77 9.09 24.19
N LEU A 436 8.47 9.40 24.16
CA LEU A 436 7.93 10.74 24.41
C LEU A 436 6.70 10.70 25.35
N PRO A 437 6.36 11.83 26.00
CA PRO A 437 5.43 11.89 27.13
C PRO A 437 4.11 11.11 26.96
N PRO A 438 3.57 10.54 28.05
CA PRO A 438 4.06 10.66 29.43
C PRO A 438 5.25 9.72 29.73
N PHE A 439 5.76 8.97 28.74
CA PHE A 439 6.85 8.02 28.90
C PHE A 439 8.17 8.67 28.44
N GLY A 440 9.16 8.76 29.32
CA GLY A 440 10.46 9.35 29.00
C GLY A 440 11.35 8.41 28.16
N GLN A 441 12.48 8.92 27.67
CA GLN A 441 13.48 8.08 27.01
C GLN A 441 13.93 6.94 27.94
N GLY A 442 14.01 5.72 27.39
CA GLY A 442 14.51 4.54 28.11
C GLY A 442 13.46 3.77 28.94
N VAL A 443 12.17 4.15 28.89
CA VAL A 443 11.10 3.37 29.53
C VAL A 443 10.89 2.04 28.80
N ARG A 444 11.26 0.94 29.46
CA ARG A 444 10.98 -0.44 29.03
C ARG A 444 9.68 -0.94 29.65
N ASN A 445 8.57 -0.30 29.30
CA ASN A 445 7.24 -0.84 29.60
C ASN A 445 6.48 -0.99 28.29
N PRO A 446 6.61 -2.12 27.58
CA PRO A 446 6.04 -2.22 26.25
C PRO A 446 4.50 -2.37 26.31
N ARG A 447 3.85 -2.37 27.49
CA ARG A 447 2.39 -2.53 27.67
C ARG A 447 1.74 -1.30 28.30
N VAL A 448 2.01 -0.14 27.72
CA VAL A 448 1.52 1.15 28.20
C VAL A 448 0.09 1.45 27.74
N THR A 449 -0.17 1.30 26.45
CA THR A 449 -1.47 1.50 25.83
C THR A 449 -1.86 0.19 25.15
N LEU A 450 -2.78 -0.52 25.79
CA LEU A 450 -3.42 -1.71 25.25
C LEU A 450 -4.93 -1.48 25.14
N PHE A 451 -5.47 -1.70 23.95
CA PHE A 451 -6.90 -1.72 23.71
C PHE A 451 -7.24 -2.76 22.66
N SER A 452 -8.47 -3.26 22.69
CA SER A 452 -8.97 -4.16 21.67
C SER A 452 -9.58 -3.35 20.53
N THR A 453 -9.24 -3.70 19.30
CA THR A 453 -9.99 -3.28 18.10
C THR A 453 -10.87 -4.39 17.56
N TYR A 454 -11.04 -5.49 18.30
CA TYR A 454 -12.05 -6.48 17.94
C TYR A 454 -13.46 -5.89 18.04
N GLY A 455 -14.30 -6.20 17.06
CA GLY A 455 -15.71 -5.81 17.00
C GLY A 455 -16.60 -7.00 16.68
N ALA A 456 -17.82 -6.72 16.22
CA ALA A 456 -18.82 -7.75 15.95
C ALA A 456 -18.45 -8.66 14.75
N ASN A 457 -17.56 -8.20 13.86
CA ASN A 457 -17.15 -8.94 12.67
C ASN A 457 -15.84 -9.72 12.89
N SER A 458 -15.19 -9.56 14.03
CA SER A 458 -13.93 -10.24 14.34
C SER A 458 -14.09 -11.76 14.37
N GLY A 459 -13.41 -12.45 13.46
CA GLY A 459 -13.40 -13.92 13.44
C GLY A 459 -12.43 -14.49 12.42
N VAL A 460 -11.93 -15.70 12.69
CA VAL A 460 -11.07 -16.45 11.77
C VAL A 460 -11.72 -17.80 11.48
N ALA A 461 -11.90 -18.11 10.20
CA ALA A 461 -12.30 -19.42 9.71
C ALA A 461 -11.12 -20.07 8.99
N LEU A 462 -10.76 -21.28 9.41
CA LEU A 462 -9.71 -22.09 8.78
C LEU A 462 -10.37 -23.32 8.15
N GLN A 463 -10.03 -23.62 6.89
CA GLN A 463 -10.57 -24.76 6.15
C GLN A 463 -9.46 -25.48 5.41
N SER A 464 -9.39 -26.80 5.59
CA SER A 464 -8.57 -27.69 4.80
C SER A 464 -9.48 -28.69 4.11
N LEU A 465 -9.28 -28.91 2.80
CA LEU A 465 -10.11 -29.85 2.04
C LEU A 465 -9.68 -31.31 2.26
N ALA A 466 -8.38 -31.60 2.18
CA ALA A 466 -7.84 -32.95 2.24
C ALA A 466 -6.66 -33.11 3.22
N GLY A 467 -6.30 -32.06 3.97
CA GLY A 467 -5.19 -32.04 4.91
C GLY A 467 -5.62 -31.79 6.36
N ASN A 468 -4.65 -31.43 7.20
CA ASN A 468 -4.84 -31.10 8.60
C ASN A 468 -4.84 -29.58 8.83
N ILE A 469 -5.49 -29.16 9.91
CA ILE A 469 -5.37 -27.79 10.43
C ILE A 469 -4.47 -27.83 11.67
N ASN A 470 -3.30 -27.18 11.58
CA ASN A 470 -2.32 -27.07 12.65
C ASN A 470 -2.24 -25.64 13.16
N LEU A 471 -2.41 -25.47 14.47
CA LEU A 471 -2.23 -24.21 15.17
C LEU A 471 -0.94 -24.27 15.97
N GLU A 472 0.14 -23.76 15.39
CA GLU A 472 1.47 -23.67 16.01
C GLU A 472 1.58 -22.36 16.80
N LEU A 473 0.65 -22.16 17.74
CA LEU A 473 0.54 -20.95 18.57
C LEU A 473 1.67 -20.90 19.62
N GLU A 474 2.92 -20.87 19.16
CA GLU A 474 4.04 -20.48 20.01
C GLU A 474 3.94 -18.99 20.34
N ARG A 475 4.33 -18.62 21.56
CA ARG A 475 4.47 -17.21 21.91
C ARG A 475 5.40 -16.56 20.90
N LEU A 476 4.92 -15.50 20.24
CA LEU A 476 5.80 -14.56 19.52
C LEU A 476 6.92 -14.17 20.47
N ASN A 477 8.12 -14.67 20.21
CA ASN A 477 9.24 -14.53 21.14
C ASN A 477 10.14 -13.38 20.70
N SER A 478 10.96 -12.91 21.64
CA SER A 478 11.91 -11.83 21.38
C SER A 478 13.12 -12.25 20.54
N SER A 479 13.38 -13.55 20.34
CA SER A 479 14.44 -14.00 19.43
C SER A 479 14.04 -13.93 17.97
N ALA A 480 12.74 -13.92 17.64
CA ALA A 480 12.23 -13.63 16.29
C ALA A 480 11.92 -12.15 16.13
N PHE A 481 11.42 -11.52 17.19
CA PHE A 481 10.96 -10.13 17.17
C PHE A 481 11.58 -9.37 18.36
N PRO A 482 12.83 -8.91 18.23
CA PRO A 482 13.59 -8.31 19.34
C PRO A 482 12.91 -7.09 19.95
N ASP A 483 12.07 -6.40 19.19
CA ASP A 483 11.33 -5.21 19.62
C ASP A 483 10.06 -5.52 20.43
N LEU A 484 9.78 -6.80 20.75
CA LEU A 484 8.71 -7.21 21.68
C LEU A 484 9.08 -7.03 23.17
N LEU A 485 10.33 -6.65 23.49
CA LEU A 485 10.86 -6.49 24.85
C LEU A 485 10.72 -5.09 25.44
#